data_AF-A0A8E2F575-F1
#
_entry.id   AF-A0A8E2F575-F1
#
_cell.length_a   1.000
_cell.length_b   1.000
_cell.length_c   1.000
_cell.angle_alpha   90.00
_cell.angle_beta   90.00
_cell.angle_gamma   90.00
#
_symmetry.space_group_name_H-M   'P 1'
#
loop_
_entity.id
_entity.type
_entity.pdbx_description
1 polymer ?
#
loop_
_entity_poly.entity_id
_entity_poly.type
_entity_poly.pdbx_seq_one_letter_code
_entity_poly.pdbx_strand_id
1 'polypeptide(L)'
;MSSIPGFTNTPSLGFTPSTSESPKTQAIIKTLNLQPHLEGGYFVETDRDFRTVPNPFPDSAQDSPTRSASTTIYYLLTAKSPVGHFHRNKGRTVHTLHKGRGWYVIIHADEVKQQGQKPRIEAFRVGQDVEGGEKLQWIVEGGKYKATFVVPEESGVTGDEMLLISETVVPGFDFADHNFMKTETLHELVTPEQVKELAWLLLENKKD
;
A
#
# COMPACT_ATOMS: atom_id res chain seq x y z
N MET A 1 21.13 13.39 0.80
CA MET A 1 20.59 12.31 -0.04
C MET A 1 19.81 11.37 0.85
N SER A 2 18.68 10.82 0.38
CA SER A 2 17.84 9.90 1.15
C SER A 2 18.60 8.60 1.49
N SER A 3 18.27 8.03 2.65
CA SER A 3 18.71 6.68 3.06
C SER A 3 17.84 5.55 2.48
N ILE A 4 16.76 5.89 1.77
CA ILE A 4 15.83 4.95 1.15
C ILE A 4 16.25 4.73 -0.32
N PRO A 5 16.58 3.48 -0.72
CA PRO A 5 16.90 3.18 -2.11
C PRO A 5 15.79 3.62 -3.06
N GLY A 6 16.17 4.27 -4.17
CA GLY A 6 15.24 4.79 -5.17
C GLY A 6 14.87 6.27 -4.98
N PHE A 7 15.11 6.85 -3.81
CA PHE A 7 14.87 8.27 -3.54
C PHE A 7 16.16 9.09 -3.57
N THR A 8 16.11 10.25 -4.22
CA THR A 8 17.21 11.25 -4.14
C THR A 8 17.10 12.11 -2.88
N ASN A 9 15.88 12.50 -2.53
CA ASN A 9 15.50 13.30 -1.36
C ASN A 9 14.56 12.49 -0.46
N THR A 10 14.41 12.90 0.81
CA THR A 10 13.49 12.26 1.75
C THR A 10 12.09 12.05 1.13
N PRO A 11 11.51 10.84 1.22
CA PRO A 11 10.17 10.57 0.72
C PRO A 11 9.16 11.57 1.27
N SER A 12 8.35 12.15 0.39
CA SER A 12 7.28 13.08 0.76
C SER A 12 6.22 13.09 -0.34
N LEU A 13 5.05 13.63 0.00
CA LEU A 13 3.94 13.76 -0.95
C LEU A 13 4.25 14.70 -2.12
N GLY A 14 5.14 15.69 -1.93
CA GLY A 14 5.37 16.72 -2.95
C GLY A 14 4.23 17.74 -3.10
N PHE A 15 3.18 17.64 -2.28
CA PHE A 15 2.08 18.59 -2.17
C PHE A 15 1.49 18.56 -0.74
N THR A 16 0.67 19.55 -0.41
CA THR A 16 -0.07 19.58 0.87
C THR A 16 -1.40 18.86 0.72
N PRO A 17 -1.73 17.87 1.58
CA PRO A 17 -3.01 17.18 1.52
C PRO A 17 -4.20 18.14 1.55
N SER A 18 -5.21 17.85 0.74
CA SER A 18 -6.46 18.63 0.71
C SER A 18 -7.32 18.31 1.94
N THR A 19 -8.13 19.29 2.38
CA THR A 19 -9.13 19.08 3.43
C THR A 19 -10.42 18.44 2.89
N SER A 20 -10.64 18.49 1.57
CA SER A 20 -11.84 17.95 0.91
C SER A 20 -11.53 17.35 -0.45
N GLU A 21 -12.38 16.45 -0.92
CA GLU A 21 -12.25 15.87 -2.26
C GLU A 21 -12.77 16.84 -3.32
N SER A 22 -12.08 16.93 -4.46
CA SER A 22 -12.59 17.69 -5.60
C SER A 22 -13.88 17.05 -6.17
N PRO A 23 -14.70 17.81 -6.92
CA PRO A 23 -15.90 17.25 -7.56
C PRO A 23 -15.60 16.05 -8.47
N LYS A 24 -14.45 16.06 -9.15
CA LYS A 24 -13.99 14.97 -10.02
C LYS A 24 -13.67 13.72 -9.21
N THR A 25 -12.94 13.86 -8.11
CA THR A 25 -12.61 12.72 -7.23
C THR A 25 -13.85 12.17 -6.53
N GLN A 26 -14.77 13.03 -6.08
CA GLN A 26 -16.07 12.60 -5.53
C GLN A 26 -16.90 11.80 -6.55
N ALA A 27 -16.90 12.21 -7.82
CA ALA A 27 -17.58 11.48 -8.88
C ALA A 27 -17.01 10.07 -9.07
N ILE A 28 -15.69 9.89 -9.00
CA ILE A 28 -15.03 8.58 -9.07
C ILE A 28 -15.42 7.72 -7.87
N ILE A 29 -15.27 8.25 -6.64
CA ILE A 29 -15.63 7.56 -5.40
C ILE A 29 -17.08 7.06 -5.47
N LYS A 30 -18.01 7.92 -5.89
CA LYS A 30 -19.43 7.57 -6.02
C LYS A 30 -19.67 6.52 -7.11
N THR A 31 -19.06 6.68 -8.29
CA THR A 31 -19.30 5.80 -9.44
C THR A 31 -18.78 4.38 -9.19
N LEU A 32 -17.64 4.26 -8.52
CA LEU A 32 -17.04 2.98 -8.17
C LEU A 32 -17.54 2.44 -6.82
N ASN A 33 -18.47 3.14 -6.14
CA ASN A 33 -18.99 2.77 -4.83
C ASN A 33 -17.87 2.55 -3.77
N LEU A 34 -16.86 3.42 -3.77
CA LEU A 34 -15.74 3.32 -2.85
C LEU A 34 -16.11 3.84 -1.46
N GLN A 35 -15.58 3.18 -0.44
CA GLN A 35 -15.72 3.57 0.96
C GLN A 35 -14.33 3.81 1.58
N PRO A 36 -14.20 4.60 2.65
CA PRO A 36 -12.92 4.80 3.32
C PRO A 36 -12.27 3.47 3.73
N HIS A 37 -10.96 3.34 3.51
CA HIS A 37 -10.19 2.16 3.89
C HIS A 37 -9.45 2.37 5.22
N LEU A 38 -9.31 1.30 6.02
CA LEU A 38 -8.60 1.35 7.31
C LEU A 38 -7.12 1.76 7.14
N GLU A 39 -6.51 1.35 6.03
CA GLU A 39 -5.13 1.71 5.70
C GLU A 39 -4.97 3.16 5.21
N GLY A 40 -6.05 3.92 5.04
CA GLY A 40 -6.07 5.18 4.31
C GLY A 40 -6.48 5.01 2.85
N GLY A 41 -6.95 6.09 2.21
CA GLY A 41 -7.60 6.01 0.91
C GLY A 41 -9.04 5.50 0.98
N TYR A 42 -9.52 5.01 -0.16
CA TYR A 42 -10.83 4.42 -0.35
C TYR A 42 -10.72 3.08 -1.07
N PHE A 43 -11.65 2.16 -0.84
CA PHE A 43 -11.66 0.86 -1.47
C PHE A 43 -13.07 0.33 -1.70
N VAL A 44 -13.20 -0.73 -2.50
CA VAL A 44 -14.38 -1.60 -2.52
C VAL A 44 -13.95 -2.99 -2.96
N GLU A 45 -14.48 -4.05 -2.34
CA GLU A 45 -14.34 -5.42 -2.85
C GLU A 45 -15.25 -5.60 -4.05
N THR A 46 -14.66 -5.91 -5.21
CA THR A 46 -15.37 -6.06 -6.49
C THR A 46 -15.63 -7.52 -6.84
N ASP A 47 -14.79 -8.43 -6.33
CA ASP A 47 -14.91 -9.86 -6.56
C ASP A 47 -14.37 -10.65 -5.37
N ARG A 48 -15.05 -11.76 -5.06
CA ARG A 48 -14.58 -12.80 -4.15
C ARG A 48 -14.97 -14.14 -4.74
N ASP A 49 -13.97 -14.95 -5.05
CA ASP A 49 -14.22 -16.26 -5.65
C ASP A 49 -14.99 -17.15 -4.66
N PHE A 50 -16.07 -17.76 -5.15
CA PHE A 50 -16.90 -18.70 -4.39
C PHE A 50 -16.19 -20.03 -4.14
N ARG A 51 -15.19 -20.37 -4.97
CA ARG A 51 -14.32 -21.52 -4.75
C ARG A 51 -13.41 -21.25 -3.58
N THR A 52 -13.26 -22.24 -2.72
CA THR A 52 -12.33 -22.17 -1.60
C THR A 52 -11.14 -23.09 -1.83
N VAL A 53 -10.00 -22.69 -1.27
CA VAL A 53 -8.74 -23.44 -1.27
C VAL A 53 -8.31 -23.69 0.19
N PRO A 54 -7.52 -24.73 0.47
CA PRO A 54 -6.96 -24.94 1.80
C PRO A 54 -6.24 -23.69 2.29
N ASN A 55 -6.47 -23.29 3.55
CA ASN A 55 -5.81 -22.14 4.14
C ASN A 55 -4.32 -22.46 4.36
N PRO A 56 -3.38 -21.77 3.68
CA PRO A 56 -1.94 -22.00 3.87
C PRO A 56 -1.37 -21.22 5.07
N PHE A 57 -2.20 -20.44 5.78
CA PHE A 57 -1.81 -19.51 6.84
C PHE A 57 -2.45 -19.77 8.22
N PRO A 58 -2.56 -21.03 8.71
CA PRO A 58 -3.13 -21.27 10.01
C PRO A 58 -2.18 -20.79 11.12
N ASP A 59 -2.59 -19.76 11.87
CA ASP A 59 -1.93 -19.31 13.11
C ASP A 59 -2.58 -19.94 14.34
N SER A 60 -3.85 -20.29 14.26
CA SER A 60 -4.61 -20.89 15.36
C SER A 60 -5.52 -22.02 14.90
N ALA A 61 -5.92 -22.89 15.83
CA ALA A 61 -6.91 -23.94 15.56
C ALA A 61 -8.33 -23.38 15.28
N GLN A 62 -8.55 -22.10 15.58
CA GLN A 62 -9.80 -21.37 15.35
C GLN A 62 -9.85 -20.71 13.96
N ASP A 63 -8.73 -20.65 13.25
CA ASP A 63 -8.69 -20.05 11.92
C ASP A 63 -9.52 -20.89 10.94
N SER A 64 -10.17 -20.21 10.00
CA SER A 64 -10.87 -20.91 8.93
C SER A 64 -9.90 -21.88 8.22
N PRO A 65 -10.30 -23.16 8.01
CA PRO A 65 -9.46 -24.14 7.33
C PRO A 65 -9.31 -23.85 5.84
N THR A 66 -10.05 -22.87 5.32
CA THR A 66 -10.02 -22.46 3.91
C THR A 66 -9.97 -20.95 3.73
N ARG A 67 -9.60 -20.52 2.53
CA ARG A 67 -9.74 -19.15 2.03
C ARG A 67 -10.48 -19.19 0.69
N SER A 68 -11.13 -18.10 0.28
CA SER A 68 -11.55 -17.94 -1.13
C SER A 68 -10.33 -18.10 -2.04
N ALA A 69 -10.51 -18.58 -3.27
CA ALA A 69 -9.39 -18.74 -4.20
C ALA A 69 -8.72 -17.39 -4.53
N SER A 70 -9.50 -16.32 -4.61
CA SER A 70 -9.03 -14.94 -4.74
C SER A 70 -10.05 -13.94 -4.23
N THR A 71 -9.60 -12.71 -3.97
CA THR A 71 -10.42 -11.52 -3.81
C THR A 71 -9.83 -10.40 -4.64
N THR A 72 -10.66 -9.53 -5.20
CA THR A 72 -10.21 -8.33 -5.92
C THR A 72 -10.90 -7.09 -5.36
N ILE A 73 -10.13 -6.01 -5.24
CA ILE A 73 -10.64 -4.70 -4.83
C ILE A 73 -10.31 -3.63 -5.87
N TYR A 74 -11.06 -2.54 -5.88
CA TYR A 74 -10.50 -1.24 -6.25
C TYR A 74 -9.90 -0.58 -5.03
N TYR A 75 -8.78 0.12 -5.20
CA TYR A 75 -8.15 0.94 -4.17
C TYR A 75 -7.75 2.30 -4.74
N LEU A 76 -8.08 3.38 -4.01
CA LEU A 76 -7.91 4.76 -4.44
C LEU A 76 -7.24 5.59 -3.34
N LEU A 77 -6.09 6.17 -3.66
CA LEU A 77 -5.53 7.31 -2.92
C LEU A 77 -5.92 8.62 -3.59
N THR A 78 -6.08 9.68 -2.81
CA THR A 78 -6.50 11.00 -3.28
C THR A 78 -5.68 12.10 -2.61
N ALA A 79 -5.77 13.34 -3.10
CA ALA A 79 -5.14 14.47 -2.43
C ALA A 79 -5.58 14.65 -0.96
N LYS A 80 -6.80 14.25 -0.59
CA LYS A 80 -7.30 14.30 0.80
C LYS A 80 -6.87 13.09 1.63
N SER A 81 -6.82 11.90 1.03
CA SER A 81 -6.33 10.68 1.69
C SER A 81 -5.17 10.07 0.89
N PRO A 82 -3.97 10.68 0.96
CA PRO A 82 -2.91 10.44 0.00
C PRO A 82 -1.98 9.27 0.35
N VAL A 83 -2.21 8.61 1.48
CA VAL A 83 -1.31 7.58 2.03
C VAL A 83 -2.08 6.31 2.31
N GLY A 84 -1.60 5.19 1.75
CA GLY A 84 -1.87 3.84 2.22
C GLY A 84 -0.75 3.44 3.17
N HIS A 85 -1.05 3.38 4.45
CA HIS A 85 -0.06 3.22 5.52
C HIS A 85 0.56 1.82 5.52
N PHE A 86 1.72 1.68 6.17
CA PHE A 86 2.43 0.41 6.24
C PHE A 86 1.56 -0.71 6.82
N HIS A 87 1.32 -1.72 6.01
CA HIS A 87 0.61 -2.94 6.37
C HIS A 87 1.19 -4.14 5.63
N ARG A 88 0.80 -5.34 6.06
CA ARG A 88 1.31 -6.61 5.56
C ARG A 88 0.18 -7.62 5.47
N ASN A 89 0.17 -8.36 4.36
CA ASN A 89 -0.64 -9.55 4.17
C ASN A 89 0.23 -10.80 4.20
N LYS A 90 -0.32 -11.94 4.63
CA LYS A 90 0.31 -13.25 4.45
C LYS A 90 0.16 -13.76 3.02
N GLY A 91 -0.97 -13.46 2.37
CA GLY A 91 -1.19 -13.71 0.95
C GLY A 91 -0.42 -12.75 0.06
N ARG A 92 -0.03 -13.21 -1.13
CA ARG A 92 0.55 -12.32 -2.14
C ARG A 92 -0.53 -11.44 -2.74
N THR A 93 -0.15 -10.23 -3.14
CA THR A 93 -1.05 -9.25 -3.75
C THR A 93 -0.53 -8.80 -5.10
N VAL A 94 -1.33 -8.99 -6.15
CA VAL A 94 -1.08 -8.46 -7.49
C VAL A 94 -1.75 -7.09 -7.59
N HIS A 95 -1.01 -6.07 -8.00
CA HIS A 95 -1.50 -4.70 -8.12
C HIS A 95 -1.48 -4.30 -9.59
N THR A 96 -2.55 -3.68 -10.07
CA THR A 96 -2.67 -3.20 -11.46
C THR A 96 -3.11 -1.74 -11.46
N LEU A 97 -2.36 -0.88 -12.12
CA LEU A 97 -2.65 0.54 -12.27
C LEU A 97 -3.84 0.76 -13.22
N HIS A 98 -4.79 1.60 -12.79
CA HIS A 98 -5.84 2.13 -13.66
C HIS A 98 -5.63 3.61 -13.99
N LYS A 99 -5.23 4.40 -13.00
CA LYS A 99 -5.09 5.85 -13.16
C LYS A 99 -4.16 6.45 -12.12
N GLY A 100 -3.47 7.52 -12.52
CA GLY A 100 -2.71 8.35 -11.60
C GLY A 100 -1.29 7.85 -11.39
N ARG A 101 -0.63 8.39 -10.37
CA ARG A 101 0.79 8.18 -10.11
C ARG A 101 1.07 8.10 -8.61
N GLY A 102 2.04 7.28 -8.22
CA GLY A 102 2.41 7.12 -6.82
C GLY A 102 3.76 6.46 -6.61
N TRP A 103 4.13 6.36 -5.35
CA TRP A 103 5.25 5.56 -4.88
C TRP A 103 4.77 4.40 -4.04
N TYR A 104 5.45 3.27 -4.21
CA TYR A 104 5.42 2.16 -3.26
C TYR A 104 6.73 2.13 -2.49
N VAL A 105 6.64 1.84 -1.20
CA VAL A 105 7.77 1.51 -0.33
C VAL A 105 7.52 0.15 0.29
N ILE A 106 8.42 -0.79 0.04
CA ILE A 106 8.33 -2.18 0.49
C ILE A 106 9.50 -2.47 1.44
N ILE A 107 9.19 -2.99 2.62
CA ILE A 107 10.16 -3.51 3.57
C ILE A 107 10.05 -5.04 3.55
N HIS A 108 11.13 -5.69 3.07
CA HIS A 108 11.22 -7.15 2.92
C HIS A 108 11.52 -7.83 4.26
N ALA A 109 10.62 -7.67 5.23
CA ALA A 109 10.77 -8.15 6.61
C ALA A 109 10.91 -9.69 6.69
N ASP A 110 10.39 -10.41 5.71
CA ASP A 110 10.53 -11.86 5.56
C ASP A 110 11.97 -12.32 5.24
N GLU A 111 12.84 -11.42 4.78
CA GLU A 111 14.24 -11.72 4.47
C GLU A 111 15.16 -11.68 5.71
N VAL A 112 14.65 -11.23 6.87
CA VAL A 112 15.41 -11.16 8.13
C VAL A 112 15.53 -12.55 8.76
N LYS A 113 16.71 -13.18 8.62
CA LYS A 113 16.96 -14.55 9.10
C LYS A 113 17.76 -14.60 10.40
N GLN A 114 18.42 -13.50 10.77
CA GLN A 114 19.29 -13.41 11.93
C GLN A 114 19.00 -12.14 12.72
N GLN A 115 19.17 -12.22 14.04
CA GLN A 115 19.01 -11.07 14.91
C GLN A 115 20.02 -9.98 14.53
N GLY A 116 19.53 -8.76 14.30
CA GLY A 116 20.34 -7.62 13.87
C GLY A 116 20.49 -7.46 12.36
N GLN A 117 20.08 -8.43 11.54
CA GLN A 117 20.02 -8.25 10.09
C GLN A 117 18.89 -7.26 9.74
N LYS A 118 19.21 -6.25 8.95
CA LYS A 118 18.22 -5.28 8.45
C LYS A 118 17.62 -5.81 7.13
N PRO A 119 16.28 -5.75 6.95
CA PRO A 119 15.64 -6.15 5.72
C PRO A 119 16.05 -5.21 4.58
N ARG A 120 15.97 -5.71 3.36
CA ARG A 120 16.03 -4.85 2.18
C ARG A 120 14.81 -3.92 2.15
N ILE A 121 15.05 -2.67 1.77
CA ILE A 121 13.99 -1.71 1.44
C ILE A 121 14.00 -1.52 -0.08
N GLU A 122 12.83 -1.56 -0.69
CA GLU A 122 12.62 -1.31 -2.10
C GLU A 122 11.61 -0.17 -2.25
N ALA A 123 11.90 0.82 -3.09
CA ALA A 123 10.93 1.81 -3.48
C ALA A 123 10.91 1.98 -5.00
N PHE A 124 9.71 2.17 -5.55
CA PHE A 124 9.52 2.36 -6.99
C PHE A 124 8.29 3.21 -7.28
N ARG A 125 8.29 3.82 -8.47
CA ARG A 125 7.15 4.57 -9.00
C ARG A 125 6.17 3.66 -9.72
N VAL A 126 4.90 4.03 -9.59
CA VAL A 126 3.79 3.46 -10.33
C VAL A 126 3.10 4.60 -11.05
N GLY A 127 2.76 4.40 -12.32
CA GLY A 127 2.29 5.44 -13.22
C GLY A 127 2.38 4.99 -14.67
N GLN A 128 2.02 5.89 -15.59
CA GLN A 128 1.88 5.57 -17.01
C GLN A 128 3.18 5.74 -17.81
N ASP A 129 4.24 6.32 -17.22
CA ASP A 129 5.53 6.51 -17.89
C ASP A 129 6.39 5.22 -17.83
N VAL A 130 5.98 4.22 -18.62
CA VAL A 130 6.64 2.91 -18.67
C VAL A 130 8.08 3.02 -19.17
N GLU A 131 8.35 3.89 -20.14
CA GLU A 131 9.69 4.10 -20.69
C GLU A 131 10.61 4.80 -19.68
N GLY A 132 10.06 5.66 -18.81
CA GLY A 132 10.75 6.23 -17.64
C GLY A 132 10.89 5.29 -16.44
N GLY A 133 10.43 4.04 -16.55
CA GLY A 133 10.60 3.00 -15.54
C GLY A 133 9.47 2.86 -14.53
N GLU A 134 8.31 3.50 -14.78
CA GLU A 134 7.13 3.32 -13.94
C GLU A 134 6.47 1.96 -14.17
N LYS A 135 5.90 1.40 -13.11
CA LYS A 135 5.22 0.10 -13.17
C LYS A 135 3.72 0.29 -13.38
N LEU A 136 3.16 -0.40 -14.37
CA LEU A 136 1.72 -0.59 -14.54
C LEU A 136 1.19 -1.77 -13.71
N GLN A 137 2.03 -2.77 -13.44
CA GLN A 137 1.69 -3.95 -12.64
C GLN A 137 2.88 -4.34 -11.78
N TRP A 138 2.62 -4.74 -10.54
CA TRP A 138 3.64 -5.25 -9.64
C TRP A 138 3.01 -6.21 -8.64
N ILE A 139 3.86 -7.06 -8.06
CA ILE A 139 3.45 -8.06 -7.08
C ILE A 139 4.19 -7.78 -5.77
N VAL A 140 3.44 -7.76 -4.67
CA VAL A 140 4.00 -7.82 -3.33
C VAL A 140 3.70 -9.20 -2.78
N GLU A 141 4.74 -10.02 -2.65
CA GLU A 141 4.62 -11.33 -2.00
C GLU A 141 4.27 -11.17 -0.52
N GLY A 142 3.68 -12.23 0.05
CA GLY A 142 3.33 -12.26 1.47
C GLY A 142 4.51 -12.01 2.41
N GLY A 143 4.22 -11.53 3.62
CA GLY A 143 5.24 -11.32 4.65
C GLY A 143 5.94 -9.95 4.60
N LYS A 144 5.69 -9.16 3.56
CA LYS A 144 6.31 -7.84 3.32
C LYS A 144 5.41 -6.73 3.83
N TYR A 145 6.01 -5.70 4.44
CA TYR A 145 5.27 -4.48 4.72
C TYR A 145 5.30 -3.58 3.49
N LYS A 146 4.12 -3.11 3.05
CA LYS A 146 3.96 -2.17 1.95
C LYS A 146 3.31 -0.88 2.44
N ALA A 147 3.84 0.25 2.03
CA ALA A 147 3.20 1.55 2.12
C ALA A 147 3.16 2.20 0.74
N THR A 148 2.18 3.07 0.55
CA THR A 148 1.89 3.69 -0.74
C THR A 148 1.54 5.15 -0.52
N PHE A 149 1.95 6.02 -1.44
CA PHE A 149 1.48 7.38 -1.42
C PHE A 149 1.39 7.96 -2.83
N VAL A 150 0.38 8.80 -3.04
CA VAL A 150 0.18 9.52 -4.29
C VAL A 150 1.20 10.65 -4.42
N VAL A 151 1.62 10.94 -5.66
CA VAL A 151 2.48 12.09 -5.98
C VAL A 151 1.86 12.92 -7.10
N PRO A 152 2.30 14.18 -7.29
CA PRO A 152 1.84 15.01 -8.39
C PRO A 152 2.12 14.35 -9.74
N GLU A 153 1.22 14.59 -10.67
CA GLU A 153 1.45 14.31 -12.09
C GLU A 153 2.57 15.23 -12.63
N GLU A 154 3.11 14.90 -13.80
CA GLU A 154 4.18 15.71 -14.41
C GLU A 154 3.73 17.13 -14.77
N SER A 155 2.43 17.31 -15.00
CA SER A 155 1.79 18.61 -15.20
C SER A 155 1.77 19.48 -13.93
N GLY A 156 2.21 18.98 -12.78
CA GLY A 156 2.25 19.68 -11.51
C GLY A 156 1.08 19.38 -10.58
N VAL A 157 0.98 20.16 -9.51
CA VAL A 157 -0.05 20.01 -8.46
C VAL A 157 -1.36 20.66 -8.92
N THR A 158 -2.43 19.89 -8.86
CA THR A 158 -3.77 20.24 -9.35
C THR A 158 -4.85 20.19 -8.27
N GLY A 159 -4.59 19.49 -7.15
CA GLY A 159 -5.60 19.16 -6.14
C GLY A 159 -6.44 17.94 -6.49
N ASP A 160 -6.22 17.35 -7.67
CA ASP A 160 -6.83 16.13 -8.18
C ASP A 160 -5.87 14.94 -8.15
N GLU A 161 -4.76 15.04 -7.42
CA GLU A 161 -3.78 13.95 -7.28
C GLU A 161 -4.51 12.69 -6.83
N MET A 162 -4.30 11.60 -7.57
CA MET A 162 -4.89 10.31 -7.25
C MET A 162 -4.01 9.15 -7.70
N LEU A 163 -4.22 8.00 -7.08
CA LEU A 163 -3.70 6.72 -7.52
C LEU A 163 -4.84 5.70 -7.40
N LEU A 164 -5.39 5.28 -8.54
CA LEU A 164 -6.42 4.25 -8.63
C LEU A 164 -5.79 2.96 -9.18
N ILE A 165 -5.97 1.89 -8.43
CA ILE A 165 -5.47 0.55 -8.77
C ILE A 165 -6.56 -0.50 -8.52
N SER A 166 -6.33 -1.70 -9.04
CA SER A 166 -6.92 -2.92 -8.49
C SER A 166 -5.87 -3.72 -7.73
N GLU A 167 -6.28 -4.35 -6.65
CA GLU A 167 -5.48 -5.36 -5.95
C GLU A 167 -6.20 -6.70 -5.97
N THR A 168 -5.51 -7.75 -6.39
CA THR A 168 -5.99 -9.14 -6.33
C THR A 168 -5.11 -9.92 -5.35
N VAL A 169 -5.72 -10.47 -4.30
CA VAL A 169 -5.04 -11.23 -3.25
C VAL A 169 -5.30 -12.72 -3.46
N VAL A 170 -4.24 -13.53 -3.39
CA VAL A 170 -4.29 -14.98 -3.60
C VAL A 170 -3.47 -15.72 -2.53
N PRO A 171 -4.08 -16.67 -1.77
CA PRO A 171 -5.52 -16.88 -1.62
C PRO A 171 -6.26 -15.62 -1.18
N GLY A 172 -7.58 -15.58 -1.37
CA GLY A 172 -8.41 -14.41 -1.11
C GLY A 172 -8.25 -13.84 0.30
N PHE A 173 -8.36 -12.52 0.39
CA PHE A 173 -8.13 -11.74 1.60
C PHE A 173 -9.04 -12.17 2.76
N ASP A 174 -8.42 -12.23 3.94
CA ASP A 174 -9.05 -12.37 5.24
C ASP A 174 -8.34 -11.45 6.24
N PHE A 175 -9.09 -10.81 7.14
CA PHE A 175 -8.51 -9.92 8.15
C PHE A 175 -7.54 -10.62 9.09
N ALA A 176 -7.67 -11.95 9.30
CA ALA A 176 -6.72 -12.74 10.08
C ALA A 176 -5.31 -12.79 9.45
N ASP A 177 -5.21 -12.50 8.15
CA ASP A 177 -3.95 -12.54 7.40
C ASP A 177 -3.31 -11.15 7.27
N HIS A 178 -3.94 -10.11 7.82
CA HIS A 178 -3.58 -8.70 7.67
C HIS A 178 -3.11 -8.09 9.00
N ASN A 179 -2.02 -7.32 8.97
CA ASN A 179 -1.62 -6.47 10.11
C ASN A 179 -0.97 -5.16 9.67
N PHE A 180 -1.16 -4.13 10.48
CA PHE A 180 -0.45 -2.87 10.37
C PHE A 180 0.95 -2.95 10.98
N MET A 181 1.88 -2.16 10.43
CA MET A 181 3.17 -1.95 11.08
C MET A 181 3.00 -1.07 12.31
N LYS A 182 3.57 -1.51 13.43
CA LYS A 182 3.67 -0.72 14.65
C LYS A 182 4.93 0.13 14.64
N THR A 183 4.92 1.22 15.41
CA THR A 183 6.10 2.08 15.58
C THR A 183 7.33 1.29 16.01
N GLU A 184 7.22 0.40 17.00
CA GLU A 184 8.34 -0.41 17.50
C GLU A 184 8.91 -1.31 16.41
N THR A 185 8.03 -1.93 15.61
CA THR A 185 8.42 -2.78 14.49
C THR A 185 9.25 -2.00 13.45
N LEU A 186 8.89 -0.76 13.13
CA LEU A 186 9.70 0.07 12.25
C LEU A 186 11.09 0.32 12.84
N HIS A 187 11.16 0.72 14.11
CA HIS A 187 12.43 0.96 14.81
C HIS A 187 13.33 -0.27 14.87
N GLU A 188 12.76 -1.46 15.05
CA GLU A 188 13.49 -2.73 15.03
C GLU A 188 14.02 -3.07 13.63
N LEU A 189 13.18 -2.89 12.60
CA LEU A 189 13.50 -3.30 11.24
C LEU A 189 14.48 -2.37 10.54
N VAL A 190 14.41 -1.05 10.70
CA VAL A 190 15.21 -0.11 9.89
C VAL A 190 16.25 0.65 10.71
N THR A 191 17.06 1.51 10.09
CA THR A 191 18.02 2.38 10.82
C THR A 191 17.32 3.63 11.37
N PRO A 192 17.90 4.33 12.39
CA PRO A 192 17.32 5.58 12.91
C PRO A 192 17.08 6.66 11.85
N GLU A 193 17.95 6.74 10.83
CA GLU A 193 17.79 7.65 9.69
C GLU A 193 16.57 7.26 8.85
N GLN A 194 16.41 5.97 8.55
CA GLN A 194 15.28 5.45 7.79
C GLN A 194 13.95 5.61 8.56
N VAL A 195 13.96 5.49 9.90
CA VAL A 195 12.79 5.81 10.73
C VAL A 195 12.34 7.26 10.48
N LYS A 196 13.27 8.24 10.51
CA LYS A 196 12.93 9.65 10.27
C LYS A 196 12.30 9.88 8.89
N GLU A 197 12.70 9.09 7.90
CA GLU A 197 12.21 9.21 6.52
C GLU A 197 10.89 8.46 6.27
N LEU A 198 10.57 7.44 7.07
CA LEU A 198 9.45 6.53 6.83
C LEU A 198 8.33 6.59 7.89
N ALA A 199 8.57 7.16 9.07
CA ALA A 199 7.60 7.14 10.17
C ALA A 199 6.25 7.77 9.78
N TRP A 200 6.24 8.78 8.90
CA TRP A 200 5.00 9.42 8.43
C TRP A 200 4.08 8.48 7.62
N LEU A 201 4.57 7.30 7.20
CA LEU A 201 3.79 6.26 6.54
C LEU A 201 3.17 5.25 7.53
N LEU A 202 3.39 5.39 8.84
CA LEU A 202 2.73 4.58 9.88
C LEU A 202 1.32 5.10 10.17
N LEU A 203 0.36 4.19 10.35
CA LEU A 203 -1.03 4.54 10.66
C LEU A 203 -1.17 5.31 11.98
N GLU A 204 -0.38 4.94 12.99
CA GLU A 204 -0.38 5.51 14.35
C GLU A 204 0.00 7.00 14.40
N ASN A 205 0.55 7.56 13.31
CA ASN A 205 0.92 8.97 13.22
C ASN A 205 -0.21 9.89 12.73
N LYS A 206 -1.44 9.38 12.58
CA LYS A 206 -2.64 10.23 12.55
C LYS A 206 -2.86 10.82 13.95
N LYS A 207 -2.19 11.94 14.24
CA LYS A 207 -2.71 12.87 15.25
C LYS A 207 -4.06 13.38 14.73
N ASP A 208 -5.10 13.17 15.53
CA ASP A 208 -6.41 13.82 15.37
C ASP A 208 -6.27 15.34 15.21
#